data_AF-A0A7V9BTL2-F1
#
_entry.id   AF-A0A7V9BTL2-F1
#
_cell.length_a   1.000
_cell.length_b   1.000
_cell.length_c   1.000
_cell.angle_alpha   90.00
_cell.angle_beta   90.00
_cell.angle_gamma   90.00
#
_symmetry.space_group_name_H-M   'P 1'
#
loop_
_entity.id
_entity.type
_entity.pdbx_description
1 polymer ?
#
loop_
_entity_poly.entity_id
_entity_poly.type
_entity_poly.pdbx_seq_one_letter_code
_entity_poly.pdbx_strand_id
1 'polypeptide(L)'
;MRVLWLAMACGTASEPEPTRRAPHYDDWPLLLDAVRAGDVATARTRARDLASGSEVGSTGLGAALGLLQVAEDPAELEDGVDAAARACDACHRENLREIAVPTR
;
A
#
# COMPACT_ATOMS: atom_id res chain seq x y z
N MET A 1 23.94 11.55 51.22
CA MET A 1 22.49 11.59 51.51
C MET A 1 21.74 11.67 50.20
N ARG A 2 20.77 10.76 50.01
CA ARG A 2 19.57 10.77 49.14
C ARG A 2 19.66 11.27 47.68
N VAL A 3 19.36 10.31 46.82
CA VAL A 3 18.92 10.36 45.42
C VAL A 3 17.65 11.20 45.24
N LEU A 4 17.55 11.94 44.12
CA LEU A 4 16.28 12.24 43.45
C LEU A 4 16.51 12.34 41.93
N TRP A 5 15.80 11.48 41.22
CA TRP A 5 15.78 11.30 39.77
C TRP A 5 15.03 12.45 39.07
N LEU A 6 15.62 13.02 38.03
CA LEU A 6 14.90 13.55 36.88
C LEU A 6 15.82 13.45 35.66
N ALA A 7 15.70 12.33 34.95
CA ALA A 7 16.26 12.20 33.61
C ALA A 7 15.41 13.09 32.68
N MET A 8 15.85 14.33 32.45
CA MET A 8 15.45 15.07 31.26
C MET A 8 16.10 14.37 30.06
N ALA A 9 15.31 13.59 29.34
CA ALA A 9 15.69 13.04 28.04
C ALA A 9 15.98 14.22 27.10
N CYS A 10 17.27 14.48 26.88
CA CYS A 10 17.78 15.44 25.92
C CYS A 10 18.44 14.61 24.79
N GLY A 11 17.93 14.75 23.57
CA GLY A 11 18.33 13.97 22.40
C GLY A 11 17.67 12.58 22.41
N THR A 12 16.91 12.15 21.42
CA THR A 12 16.89 12.46 19.99
C THR A 12 15.43 12.46 19.58
N ALA A 13 14.94 13.53 18.94
CA ALA A 13 13.80 13.38 18.06
C ALA A 13 14.26 12.38 17.00
N SER A 14 13.85 11.12 17.13
CA SER A 14 14.10 10.12 16.11
C SER A 14 13.57 10.72 14.81
N GLU A 15 14.47 11.01 13.88
CA GLU A 15 14.09 11.31 12.51
C GLU A 15 13.10 10.21 12.11
N PRO A 16 11.92 10.54 11.54
CA PRO A 16 10.96 9.52 11.17
C PRO A 16 11.69 8.55 10.25
N GLU A 17 11.89 7.34 10.77
CA GLU A 17 12.52 6.24 10.05
C GLU A 17 11.88 6.20 8.66
N PRO A 18 12.66 6.19 7.56
CA PRO A 18 12.10 6.17 6.22
C PRO A 18 11.13 5.01 6.20
N THR A 19 9.83 5.33 6.19
CA THR A 19 8.75 4.37 6.40
C THR A 19 9.04 3.19 5.51
N ARG A 20 9.36 2.04 6.13
CA ARG A 20 9.68 0.79 5.43
C ARG A 20 8.73 0.69 4.24
N ARG A 21 9.26 0.72 3.01
CA ARG A 21 8.47 0.65 1.78
C ARG A 21 7.49 -0.50 1.99
N ALA A 22 6.19 -0.22 1.94
CA ALA A 22 5.23 -1.26 2.22
C ALA A 22 5.48 -2.40 1.21
N PRO A 23 5.56 -3.67 1.65
CA PRO A 23 6.05 -4.77 0.81
C PRO A 23 5.25 -4.93 -0.49
N HIS A 24 3.98 -4.51 -0.51
CA HIS A 24 3.11 -4.53 -1.70
C HIS A 24 3.56 -3.62 -2.86
N TYR A 25 4.53 -2.71 -2.65
CA TYR A 25 5.07 -1.86 -3.73
C TYR A 25 5.89 -2.65 -4.76
N ASP A 26 6.50 -3.77 -4.36
CA ASP A 26 7.34 -4.56 -5.25
C ASP A 26 6.50 -5.51 -6.13
N ASP A 27 5.28 -5.83 -5.72
CA ASP A 27 4.32 -6.65 -6.50
C ASP A 27 3.59 -5.86 -7.58
N TRP A 28 3.46 -4.53 -7.43
CA TRP A 28 2.75 -3.67 -8.38
C TRP A 28 3.37 -3.68 -9.79
N PRO A 29 4.70 -3.49 -9.97
CA PRO A 29 5.32 -3.63 -11.29
C PRO A 29 5.11 -5.01 -11.93
N LEU A 30 5.17 -6.07 -11.12
CA LEU A 30 4.98 -7.45 -11.59
C LEU A 30 3.56 -7.71 -12.07
N LEU A 31 2.57 -7.13 -11.38
CA LEU A 31 1.17 -7.12 -11.82
C LEU A 31 1.03 -6.40 -13.17
N LEU A 32 1.61 -5.21 -13.31
CA LEU A 32 1.52 -4.43 -14.55
C LEU A 32 2.16 -5.16 -15.74
N ASP A 33 3.29 -5.83 -15.53
CA ASP A 33 3.94 -6.59 -16.59
C ASP A 33 3.08 -7.78 -17.05
N ALA A 34 2.43 -8.48 -16.12
CA ALA A 34 1.49 -9.55 -16.46
C ALA A 34 0.27 -9.03 -17.23
N VAL A 35 -0.28 -7.88 -16.83
CA VAL A 35 -1.42 -7.24 -17.52
C VAL A 35 -1.03 -6.84 -18.94
N ARG A 36 0.13 -6.19 -19.14
CA ARG A 36 0.64 -5.82 -20.48
C ARG A 36 0.88 -7.03 -21.38
N ALA A 37 1.27 -8.15 -20.79
CA ALA A 37 1.44 -9.41 -21.51
C ALA A 37 0.11 -10.14 -21.79
N GLY A 38 -1.01 -9.68 -21.21
CA GLY A 38 -2.30 -10.37 -21.25
C GLY A 38 -2.30 -11.69 -20.47
N ASP A 39 -1.36 -11.89 -19.54
CA ASP A 39 -1.27 -13.11 -18.73
C ASP A 39 -2.19 -13.03 -17.52
N VAL A 40 -3.43 -13.46 -17.74
CA VAL A 40 -4.50 -13.51 -16.72
C VAL A 40 -4.12 -14.33 -15.50
N ALA A 41 -3.47 -15.48 -15.68
CA ALA A 41 -3.13 -16.38 -14.56
C ALA A 41 -2.09 -15.74 -13.64
N THR A 42 -1.06 -15.14 -14.23
CA THR A 42 -0.03 -14.43 -13.47
C THR A 42 -0.61 -13.17 -12.84
N ALA A 43 -1.40 -12.37 -13.57
CA ALA A 43 -2.00 -11.15 -13.05
C ALA A 43 -2.90 -11.41 -11.83
N ARG A 44 -3.74 -12.45 -11.87
CA ARG A 44 -4.55 -12.89 -10.73
C ARG A 44 -3.72 -13.25 -9.51
N THR A 45 -2.60 -13.96 -9.72
CA THR A 45 -1.69 -14.35 -8.65
C THR A 45 -1.06 -13.11 -8.01
N ARG A 46 -0.55 -12.18 -8.81
CA ARG A 46 0.04 -10.93 -8.31
C ARG A 46 -0.98 -10.05 -7.58
N ALA A 47 -2.22 -9.98 -8.06
CA ALA A 47 -3.28 -9.25 -7.38
C ALA A 47 -3.61 -9.85 -6.00
N ARG A 48 -3.54 -11.18 -5.84
CA ARG A 48 -3.72 -11.84 -4.54
C ARG A 48 -2.56 -11.57 -3.60
N ASP A 49 -1.33 -11.65 -4.09
CA ASP A 49 -0.13 -11.34 -3.30
C ASP A 49 -0.19 -9.90 -2.79
N LEU A 50 -0.55 -8.96 -3.68
CA LEU A 50 -0.68 -7.54 -3.36
C LEU A 50 -1.81 -7.25 -2.35
N ALA A 51 -2.93 -7.98 -2.45
CA ALA A 51 -4.01 -7.91 -1.48
C ALA A 51 -3.59 -8.45 -0.10
N SER A 52 -2.79 -9.52 -0.08
CA SER A 52 -2.31 -10.15 1.16
C SER A 52 -1.25 -9.30 1.88
N GLY A 53 -0.43 -8.56 1.11
CA GLY A 53 0.54 -7.60 1.63
C GLY A 53 -0.04 -6.22 1.98
N SER A 54 -1.32 -5.98 1.68
CA SER A 54 -2.04 -4.75 2.02
C SER A 54 -2.89 -4.95 3.27
N GLU A 55 -2.26 -5.21 4.42
CA GLU A 55 -2.94 -5.28 5.74
C GLU A 55 -3.65 -3.97 6.13
N VAL A 56 -3.38 -2.88 5.41
CA VAL A 56 -3.95 -1.54 5.61
C VAL A 56 -4.59 -0.99 4.32
N GLY A 57 -5.16 -1.88 3.49
CA GLY A 57 -5.87 -1.46 2.28
C GLY A 57 -7.24 -0.86 2.61
N SER A 58 -7.57 0.31 2.04
CA SER A 58 -8.94 0.82 2.07
C SER A 58 -9.89 -0.21 1.43
N THR A 59 -11.15 -0.25 1.86
CA THR A 59 -12.17 -1.16 1.29
C THR A 59 -12.22 -1.08 -0.24
N GLY A 60 -11.94 0.10 -0.80
CA GLY A 60 -11.83 0.32 -2.25
C GLY A 60 -10.66 -0.40 -2.92
N LEU A 61 -9.48 -0.45 -2.29
CA LEU A 61 -8.32 -1.17 -2.84
C LEU A 61 -8.56 -2.69 -2.82
N GLY A 62 -9.12 -3.21 -1.72
CA GLY A 62 -9.49 -4.62 -1.63
C GLY A 62 -10.48 -5.03 -2.71
N ALA A 63 -11.50 -4.21 -2.98
CA ALA A 63 -12.48 -4.46 -4.03
C ALA A 63 -11.83 -4.47 -5.44
N ALA A 64 -10.96 -3.50 -5.73
CA ALA A 64 -10.29 -3.42 -7.03
C ALA A 64 -9.35 -4.62 -7.28
N LEU A 65 -8.61 -5.05 -6.25
CA LEU A 65 -7.80 -6.26 -6.33
C LEU A 65 -8.65 -7.53 -6.45
N GLY A 66 -9.87 -7.53 -5.91
CA GLY A 66 -10.86 -8.58 -6.11
C GLY A 66 -11.29 -8.72 -7.58
N LEU A 67 -11.49 -7.61 -8.29
CA LEU A 67 -11.80 -7.62 -9.73
C LEU A 67 -10.67 -8.27 -10.53
N LEU A 68 -9.42 -7.90 -10.23
CA LEU A 68 -8.24 -8.50 -10.86
C LEU A 68 -8.10 -10.00 -10.61
N GLN A 69 -8.56 -10.49 -9.46
CA GLN A 69 -8.52 -11.92 -9.12
C GLN A 69 -9.56 -12.75 -9.87
N VAL A 70 -10.63 -12.13 -10.35
CA VAL A 70 -11.70 -12.82 -11.10
C VAL A 70 -11.66 -12.55 -12.60
N ALA A 71 -10.93 -11.53 -13.06
CA ALA A 71 -10.80 -11.14 -14.47
C ALA A 71 -10.48 -12.32 -15.40
N GLU A 72 -11.30 -12.59 -16.41
CA GLU A 72 -11.22 -13.74 -17.32
C GLU A 72 -10.44 -13.42 -18.60
N ASP A 73 -10.31 -12.13 -18.93
CA ASP A 73 -9.62 -11.68 -20.14
C ASP A 73 -8.73 -10.44 -19.89
N PRO A 74 -7.86 -10.08 -20.86
CA PRO A 74 -6.96 -8.93 -20.71
C PRO A 74 -7.66 -7.57 -20.56
N ALA A 75 -8.85 -7.38 -21.13
CA ALA A 75 -9.57 -6.11 -21.00
C ALA A 75 -10.06 -5.92 -19.55
N GLU A 76 -10.56 -7.00 -18.93
CA GLU A 76 -10.93 -6.99 -17.51
C GLU A 76 -9.73 -6.76 -16.59
N LEU A 77 -8.53 -7.23 -16.97
CA LEU A 77 -7.29 -6.92 -16.24
C LEU A 77 -6.95 -5.43 -16.29
N GLU A 78 -7.05 -4.82 -17.48
CA GLU A 78 -6.78 -3.39 -17.65
C GLU A 78 -7.73 -2.55 -16.79
N ASP A 79 -9.04 -2.83 -16.84
CA ASP A 79 -10.06 -2.16 -16.03
C ASP A 79 -9.79 -2.33 -14.52
N GLY A 80 -9.40 -3.54 -14.10
CA GLY A 80 -9.06 -3.85 -12.71
C GLY A 80 -7.82 -3.12 -12.21
N VAL A 81 -6.77 -3.02 -13.03
CA VAL A 81 -5.55 -2.27 -12.72
C VAL A 81 -5.87 -0.79 -12.57
N ASP A 82 -6.70 -0.25 -13.46
CA ASP A 82 -7.15 1.12 -13.44
C ASP A 82 -7.91 1.47 -12.16
N ALA A 83 -8.81 0.56 -11.74
CA ALA A 83 -9.52 0.67 -10.47
C ALA A 83 -8.56 0.63 -9.28
N ALA A 84 -7.58 -0.29 -9.29
CA ALA A 84 -6.61 -0.44 -8.22
C ALA A 84 -5.71 0.81 -8.11
N ALA A 85 -5.26 1.36 -9.25
CA ALA A 85 -4.46 2.58 -9.30
C ALA A 85 -5.20 3.77 -8.68
N ARG A 86 -6.49 3.96 -9.03
CA ARG A 86 -7.35 5.01 -8.43
C ARG A 86 -7.52 4.84 -6.93
N ALA A 87 -7.68 3.60 -6.46
CA ALA A 87 -7.82 3.29 -5.04
C ALA A 87 -6.52 3.54 -4.26
N CYS A 88 -5.37 3.16 -4.83
CA CYS A 88 -4.05 3.46 -4.27
C CYS A 88 -3.81 4.96 -4.15
N ASP A 89 -4.10 5.73 -5.20
CA ASP A 89 -3.95 7.19 -5.20
C ASP A 89 -4.86 7.88 -4.17
N ALA A 90 -6.12 7.43 -4.02
CA ALA A 90 -7.00 7.90 -2.96
C ALA A 90 -6.46 7.60 -1.56
N CYS A 91 -6.05 6.35 -1.31
CA CYS A 91 -5.46 5.91 -0.04
C CYS A 91 -4.21 6.71 0.32
N HIS A 92 -3.30 6.91 -0.65
CA HIS A 92 -2.08 7.70 -0.43
C HIS A 92 -2.41 9.17 -0.13
N ARG A 93 -3.39 9.79 -0.81
CA ARG A 93 -3.81 11.16 -0.48
C ARG A 93 -4.39 11.29 0.91
N GLU A 94 -5.18 10.31 1.37
CA GLU A 94 -5.76 10.31 2.71
C GLU A 94 -4.67 10.15 3.78
N ASN A 95 -3.78 9.18 3.62
CA ASN A 95 -2.67 8.96 4.56
C ASN A 95 -1.67 10.12 4.58
N LEU A 96 -1.38 10.75 3.44
CA LEU A 96 -0.54 11.95 3.39
C LEU A 96 -1.19 13.16 4.08
N ARG A 97 -2.52 13.23 4.13
CA ARG A 97 -3.23 14.25 4.92
C ARG A 97 -3.11 13.99 6.42
N GLU A 98 -3.22 12.72 6.85
CA GLU A 98 -3.06 12.37 8.27
C GLU A 98 -1.64 12.63 8.80
N ILE A 99 -0.60 12.41 7.99
CA ILE A 99 0.79 12.75 8.35
C ILE A 99 1.02 14.28 8.40
N ALA A 100 0.25 15.04 7.62
CA ALA A 100 0.39 16.50 7.50
C ALA A 100 -0.40 17.31 8.55
N VAL A 101 -1.24 16.68 9.39
CA VAL A 101 -1.90 17.38 10.50
C VAL A 101 -0.93 17.45 11.68
N PRO A 102 -0.44 18.64 12.08
CA PRO A 102 0.32 18.77 13.32
C PRO A 102 -0.64 18.48 14.48
N THR A 103 -0.32 17.46 15.26
CA THR A 103 -0.94 17.25 16.57
C THR A 103 -0.71 18.50 17.42
N ARG A 104 -1.81 19.17 17.79
CA ARG A 104 -1.80 20.31 18.72
C ARG A 104 -1.67 19.84 20.15
#